data_AF-A0A2M6YZR8-F1
#
_entry.id   AF-A0A2M6YZR8-F1
#
_cell.length_a   1.000
_cell.length_b   1.000
_cell.length_c   1.000
_cell.angle_alpha   90.00
_cell.angle_beta   90.00
_cell.angle_gamma   90.00
#
_symmetry.space_group_name_H-M   'P 1'
#
loop_
_entity.id
_entity.type
_entity.pdbx_description
1 polymer ?
#
loop_
_entity_poly.entity_id
_entity_poly.type
_entity_poly.pdbx_seq_one_letter_code
_entity_poly.pdbx_strand_id
1 'polypeptide(L)'
;MSQKQSAFSGIDVPDYGFIQNCIHCGLCLPACPTYELTGDELSSPRGRIRLMKSVAEGKLAITDEFVREMNFCLDCQACQTACPAGVHYGALVEAARVQVETSRYGGPIRRLVRKLLLVSLFKSGWRLRFVARVLRTYSALGLKKFVEHSALVKGIFPMLSKIQSLSPTISKDFFSTKAPGVLKPSSKPRYRVAMLSGCVMDVAFADVDRDTVRVLTENGCE
;
A
#
# COMPACT_ATOMS: atom_id res chain seq x y z
N MET A 1 -2.12 -33.77 -23.31
CA MET A 1 -2.02 -33.20 -21.94
C MET A 1 -3.10 -32.15 -21.80
N SER A 2 -4.07 -32.35 -20.90
CA SER A 2 -5.19 -31.42 -20.71
C SER A 2 -4.64 -30.09 -20.18
N GLN A 3 -4.72 -29.01 -20.97
CA GLN A 3 -4.40 -27.66 -20.51
C GLN A 3 -5.42 -27.29 -19.44
N LYS A 4 -5.01 -27.34 -18.17
CA LYS A 4 -5.83 -26.81 -17.07
C LYS A 4 -5.99 -25.31 -17.27
N GLN A 5 -7.21 -24.82 -17.09
CA GLN A 5 -7.54 -23.41 -17.22
C GLN A 5 -6.81 -22.58 -16.14
N SER A 6 -6.30 -21.41 -16.52
CA SER A 6 -5.66 -20.49 -15.58
C SER A 6 -6.63 -20.09 -14.46
N ALA A 7 -6.10 -19.91 -13.24
CA ALA A 7 -6.89 -19.31 -12.16
C ALA A 7 -6.93 -17.77 -12.22
N PHE A 8 -6.21 -17.14 -13.15
CA PHE A 8 -6.34 -15.72 -13.45
C PHE A 8 -7.52 -15.46 -14.40
N SER A 9 -8.26 -14.37 -14.16
CA SER A 9 -9.45 -14.02 -14.94
C SER A 9 -9.71 -12.51 -14.98
N GLY A 10 -10.46 -12.05 -15.98
CA GLY A 10 -10.84 -10.64 -16.14
C GLY A 10 -9.80 -9.82 -16.91
N ILE A 11 -9.79 -8.51 -16.66
CA ILE A 11 -9.01 -7.53 -17.45
C ILE A 11 -7.58 -7.40 -16.88
N ASP A 12 -7.44 -7.33 -15.56
CA ASP A 12 -6.16 -7.09 -14.89
C ASP A 12 -5.43 -8.40 -14.56
N VAL A 13 -5.10 -9.19 -15.59
CA VAL A 13 -4.31 -10.42 -15.45
C VAL A 13 -2.81 -10.14 -15.65
N PRO A 14 -1.91 -10.81 -14.92
CA PRO A 14 -0.47 -10.69 -15.17
C PRO A 14 -0.12 -11.03 -16.63
N ASP A 15 0.56 -10.10 -17.30
CA ASP A 15 0.97 -10.28 -18.70
C ASP A 15 1.90 -11.49 -18.83
N TYR A 16 1.45 -12.48 -19.61
CA TYR A 16 2.19 -13.72 -19.78
C TYR A 16 3.52 -13.53 -20.54
N GLY A 17 3.61 -12.56 -21.45
CA GLY A 17 4.85 -12.21 -22.13
C GLY A 17 5.91 -11.74 -21.14
N PHE A 18 5.55 -10.84 -20.21
CA PHE A 18 6.49 -10.41 -19.17
C PHE A 18 6.89 -11.54 -18.22
N ILE A 19 5.97 -12.47 -17.92
CA ILE A 19 6.30 -13.67 -17.14
C ILE A 19 7.34 -14.54 -17.88
N GLN A 20 7.17 -14.73 -19.19
CA GLN A 20 8.07 -15.57 -19.99
C GLN A 20 9.45 -14.96 -20.23
N ASN A 21 9.57 -13.62 -20.18
CA ASN A 21 10.86 -12.93 -20.31
C ASN A 21 11.84 -13.26 -19.16
N CYS A 22 11.36 -13.79 -18.03
CA CYS A 22 12.23 -14.20 -16.94
C CYS A 22 13.10 -15.40 -17.33
N ILE A 23 14.39 -15.16 -17.56
CA ILE A 23 15.39 -16.18 -17.89
C ILE A 23 15.98 -16.91 -16.66
N HIS A 24 15.41 -16.69 -15.47
CA HIS A 24 15.82 -17.32 -14.21
C HIS A 24 17.29 -17.08 -13.78
N CYS A 25 17.96 -16.04 -14.26
CA CYS A 25 19.38 -15.75 -13.96
C CYS A 25 19.68 -15.39 -12.49
N GLY A 26 18.69 -14.89 -11.73
CA GLY A 26 18.86 -14.58 -10.30
C GLY A 26 19.47 -13.21 -9.97
N LEU A 27 19.77 -12.36 -10.96
CA LEU A 27 20.31 -11.01 -10.70
C LEU A 27 19.37 -10.11 -9.89
N CYS A 28 18.07 -10.38 -9.90
CA CYS A 28 17.09 -9.67 -9.09
C CYS A 28 17.11 -10.03 -7.61
N LEU A 29 17.78 -11.13 -7.22
CA LEU A 29 17.79 -11.63 -5.83
C LEU A 29 18.43 -10.63 -4.85
N PRO A 30 19.69 -10.19 -5.04
CA PRO A 30 20.33 -9.25 -4.10
C PRO A 30 19.70 -7.85 -4.14
N ALA A 31 18.98 -7.49 -5.20
CA ALA A 31 18.26 -6.22 -5.28
C ALA A 31 16.91 -6.24 -4.52
N CYS A 32 16.45 -7.40 -4.06
CA CYS A 32 15.15 -7.54 -3.43
C CYS A 32 15.26 -7.60 -1.90
N PRO A 33 14.72 -6.60 -1.17
CA PRO A 33 14.87 -6.53 0.28
C PRO A 33 14.16 -7.68 1.01
N THR A 34 13.08 -8.24 0.43
CA THR A 34 12.39 -9.38 1.05
C THR A 34 13.20 -10.67 0.95
N TYR A 35 13.94 -10.86 -0.14
CA TYR A 35 14.85 -11.99 -0.29
C TYR A 35 16.08 -11.82 0.61
N GLU A 36 16.65 -10.61 0.66
CA GLU A 36 17.76 -10.29 1.54
C GLU A 36 17.42 -10.57 3.02
N LEU A 37 16.19 -10.26 3.43
CA LEU A 37 15.72 -10.51 4.78
C LEU A 37 15.50 -12.00 5.09
N THR A 38 14.94 -12.78 4.15
CA THR A 38 14.51 -14.17 4.43
C THR A 38 15.50 -15.23 3.97
N GLY A 39 16.32 -14.94 2.97
CA GLY A 39 17.12 -15.93 2.22
C GLY A 39 16.27 -16.92 1.40
N ASP A 40 14.94 -16.82 1.44
CA ASP A 40 14.02 -17.72 0.76
C ASP A 40 13.73 -17.20 -0.64
N GLU A 41 14.12 -17.98 -1.66
CA GLU A 41 13.91 -17.64 -3.05
C GLU A 41 12.43 -17.44 -3.40
N LEU A 42 11.51 -18.11 -2.70
CA LEU A 42 10.09 -17.90 -2.89
C LEU A 42 9.70 -16.43 -2.65
N SER A 43 10.33 -15.81 -1.64
CA SER A 43 10.20 -14.38 -1.29
C SER A 43 11.09 -13.46 -2.12
N SER A 44 11.48 -13.87 -3.33
CA SER A 44 12.21 -13.06 -4.29
C SER A 44 11.35 -12.69 -5.52
N PRO A 45 11.79 -11.74 -6.37
CA PRO A 45 11.09 -11.40 -7.60
C PRO A 45 11.04 -12.61 -8.56
N ARG A 46 12.13 -13.38 -8.66
CA ARG A 46 12.21 -14.59 -9.48
C ARG A 46 11.25 -15.67 -9.01
N GLY A 47 11.21 -15.93 -7.70
CA GLY A 47 10.29 -16.89 -7.08
C GLY A 47 8.82 -16.50 -7.29
N ARG A 48 8.49 -15.23 -7.12
CA ARG A 48 7.15 -14.70 -7.36
C ARG A 48 6.73 -14.79 -8.83
N ILE A 49 7.62 -14.49 -9.78
CA ILE A 49 7.34 -14.73 -11.20
C ILE A 49 7.06 -16.22 -11.46
N ARG A 50 7.81 -17.12 -10.82
CA ARG A 50 7.58 -18.58 -10.94
C ARG A 50 6.21 -18.99 -10.39
N LEU A 51 5.79 -18.41 -9.26
CA LEU A 51 4.45 -18.59 -8.71
C LEU A 51 3.38 -18.08 -9.69
N MET A 52 3.51 -16.85 -10.19
CA MET A 52 2.60 -16.26 -11.18
C MET A 52 2.50 -17.14 -12.44
N LYS A 53 3.64 -17.61 -12.97
CA LYS A 53 3.68 -18.52 -14.12
C LYS A 53 2.91 -19.82 -13.85
N SER A 54 3.08 -20.40 -12.67
CA SER A 54 2.40 -21.64 -12.31
C SER A 54 0.88 -21.46 -12.23
N VAL A 55 0.42 -20.30 -11.77
CA VAL A 55 -1.00 -19.94 -11.76
C VAL A 55 -1.52 -19.65 -13.17
N ALA A 56 -0.76 -18.92 -13.98
CA ALA A 56 -1.07 -18.64 -15.38
C ALA A 56 -1.22 -19.94 -16.20
N GLU A 57 -0.35 -20.92 -15.97
CA GLU A 57 -0.34 -22.22 -16.66
C GLU A 57 -1.34 -23.24 -16.08
N GLY A 58 -2.19 -22.86 -15.12
CA GLY A 58 -3.17 -23.76 -14.50
C GLY A 58 -2.56 -24.89 -13.65
N LYS A 59 -1.28 -24.75 -13.28
CA LYS A 59 -0.54 -25.72 -12.44
C LYS A 59 -0.74 -25.45 -10.94
N LEU A 60 -1.05 -24.21 -10.59
CA LEU A 60 -1.25 -23.75 -9.22
C LEU A 60 -2.54 -22.92 -9.14
N ALA A 61 -3.34 -23.13 -8.09
CA ALA A 61 -4.46 -22.23 -7.78
C ALA A 61 -3.95 -20.99 -7.01
N ILE A 62 -4.79 -19.98 -6.80
CA ILE A 62 -4.43 -18.89 -5.88
C ILE A 62 -4.52 -19.42 -4.45
N THR A 63 -3.37 -19.78 -3.87
CA THR A 63 -3.24 -20.35 -2.52
C THR A 63 -2.89 -19.30 -1.46
N ASP A 64 -2.99 -19.65 -0.18
CA ASP A 64 -2.53 -18.79 0.93
C ASP A 64 -1.06 -18.37 0.79
N GLU A 65 -0.21 -19.27 0.31
CA GLU A 65 1.21 -19.00 0.05
C GLU A 65 1.39 -18.01 -1.09
N PHE A 66 0.69 -18.20 -2.22
CA PHE A 66 0.70 -17.23 -3.32
C PHE A 66 0.31 -15.84 -2.82
N VAL A 67 -0.78 -15.76 -2.04
CA VAL A 67 -1.27 -14.49 -1.50
C VAL A 67 -0.27 -13.86 -0.53
N ARG A 68 0.35 -14.66 0.33
CA ARG A 68 1.39 -14.20 1.24
C ARG A 68 2.55 -13.58 0.47
N GLU A 69 3.05 -14.27 -0.55
CA GLU A 69 4.20 -13.79 -1.31
C GLU A 69 3.91 -12.55 -2.15
N MET A 70 2.70 -12.45 -2.73
CA MET A 70 2.29 -11.23 -3.42
C MET A 70 2.16 -10.04 -2.46
N ASN A 71 1.68 -10.26 -1.23
CA ASN A 71 1.54 -9.20 -0.23
C ASN A 71 2.84 -8.88 0.52
N PHE A 72 3.80 -9.81 0.56
CA PHE A 72 5.10 -9.58 1.21
C PHE A 72 6.01 -8.68 0.35
N CYS A 73 5.81 -8.67 -0.97
CA CYS A 73 6.49 -7.74 -1.86
C CYS A 73 6.21 -6.27 -1.47
N LEU A 74 7.23 -5.42 -1.38
CA LEU A 74 7.04 -3.99 -1.07
C LEU A 74 6.64 -3.15 -2.29
N ASP A 75 6.70 -3.73 -3.49
CA ASP A 75 6.48 -3.03 -4.76
C ASP A 75 7.43 -1.84 -4.99
N CYS A 76 8.67 -1.95 -4.50
CA CYS A 76 9.71 -0.91 -4.63
C CYS A 76 10.38 -0.86 -6.01
N GLN A 77 10.10 -1.83 -6.88
CA GLN A 77 10.59 -1.95 -8.26
C GLN A 77 12.12 -2.02 -8.45
N ALA A 78 12.93 -2.10 -7.37
CA ALA A 78 14.39 -2.22 -7.44
C ALA A 78 14.87 -3.43 -8.26
N CYS A 79 14.07 -4.49 -8.34
CA CYS A 79 14.38 -5.68 -9.14
C CYS A 79 14.31 -5.46 -10.66
N GLN A 80 13.57 -4.44 -11.12
CA GLN A 80 13.44 -4.15 -12.56
C GLN A 80 14.74 -3.58 -13.12
N THR A 81 15.38 -2.65 -12.37
CA THR A 81 16.65 -2.04 -12.79
C THR A 81 17.79 -3.06 -12.84
N ALA A 82 17.72 -4.09 -11.99
CA ALA A 82 18.67 -5.20 -11.98
C ALA A 82 18.41 -6.27 -13.07
N CYS A 83 17.26 -6.23 -13.75
CA CYS A 83 16.85 -7.29 -14.67
C CYS A 83 17.41 -7.06 -16.09
N PRO A 84 18.32 -7.91 -16.60
CA PRO A 84 18.84 -7.75 -17.96
C PRO A 84 17.82 -8.12 -19.03
N ALA A 85 16.78 -8.88 -18.67
CA ALA A 85 15.72 -9.30 -19.58
C ALA A 85 14.56 -8.29 -19.67
N GLY A 86 14.63 -7.16 -18.94
CA GLY A 86 13.61 -6.11 -19.00
C GLY A 86 12.23 -6.56 -18.51
N VAL A 87 12.16 -7.45 -17.52
CA VAL A 87 10.86 -7.88 -16.97
C VAL A 87 10.21 -6.72 -16.23
N HIS A 88 9.02 -6.30 -16.68
CA HIS A 88 8.18 -5.29 -16.02
C HIS A 88 7.51 -5.85 -14.77
N TYR A 89 8.32 -6.13 -13.74
CA TYR A 89 7.88 -6.83 -12.53
C TYR A 89 6.76 -6.10 -11.75
N GLY A 90 6.75 -4.77 -11.75
CA GLY A 90 5.73 -3.96 -11.07
C GLY A 90 4.34 -4.26 -11.61
N ALA A 91 4.18 -4.19 -12.94
CA ALA A 91 2.93 -4.54 -13.61
C ALA A 91 2.48 -5.98 -13.29
N LEU A 92 3.42 -6.92 -13.19
CA LEU A 92 3.12 -8.31 -12.82
C LEU A 92 2.59 -8.45 -11.39
N VAL A 93 3.26 -7.85 -10.40
CA VAL A 93 2.85 -7.97 -8.99
C VAL A 93 1.56 -7.19 -8.70
N GLU A 94 1.36 -6.03 -9.34
CA GLU A 94 0.12 -5.25 -9.25
C GLU A 94 -1.06 -6.06 -9.81
N ALA A 95 -0.94 -6.59 -11.03
CA ALA A 95 -1.98 -7.43 -11.62
C ALA A 95 -2.24 -8.69 -10.78
N ALA A 96 -1.18 -9.34 -10.28
CA ALA A 96 -1.33 -10.51 -9.41
C ALA A 96 -2.10 -10.18 -8.12
N ARG A 97 -1.87 -9.02 -7.51
CA ARG A 97 -2.62 -8.55 -6.34
C ARG A 97 -4.08 -8.26 -6.66
N VAL A 98 -4.38 -7.76 -7.86
CA VAL A 98 -5.77 -7.63 -8.30
C VAL A 98 -6.43 -9.00 -8.39
N GLN A 99 -5.74 -10.01 -8.94
CA GLN A 99 -6.24 -11.39 -9.00
C GLN A 99 -6.47 -12.01 -7.62
N VAL A 100 -5.61 -11.70 -6.64
CA VAL A 100 -5.84 -12.07 -5.24
C VAL A 100 -7.13 -11.46 -4.70
N GLU A 101 -7.40 -10.19 -5.00
CA GLU A 101 -8.60 -9.52 -4.52
C GLU A 101 -9.88 -10.00 -5.23
N THR A 102 -9.83 -10.26 -6.53
CA THR A 102 -10.99 -10.72 -7.33
C THR A 102 -11.34 -12.19 -7.07
N SER A 103 -10.35 -13.03 -6.72
CA SER A 103 -10.57 -14.43 -6.31
C SER A 103 -11.35 -14.61 -5.00
N ARG A 104 -11.80 -13.51 -4.37
CA ARG A 104 -12.56 -13.45 -3.10
C ARG A 104 -11.77 -13.95 -1.89
N TYR A 105 -10.45 -13.91 -1.97
CA TYR A 105 -9.57 -14.27 -0.88
C TYR A 105 -9.78 -13.37 0.37
N GLY A 106 -9.96 -13.99 1.54
CA GLY A 106 -10.16 -13.29 2.82
C GLY A 106 -11.63 -13.01 3.21
N GLY A 107 -12.60 -13.59 2.51
CA GLY A 107 -13.99 -13.68 2.97
C GLY A 107 -14.85 -12.42 2.77
N PRO A 108 -16.14 -12.47 3.18
CA PRO A 108 -17.08 -11.37 2.96
C PRO A 108 -16.82 -10.15 3.86
N ILE A 109 -16.37 -10.36 5.10
CA ILE A 109 -16.13 -9.28 6.08
C ILE A 109 -15.02 -8.34 5.58
N ARG A 110 -13.88 -8.89 5.12
CA ARG A 110 -12.77 -8.09 4.59
C ARG A 110 -13.21 -7.21 3.42
N ARG A 111 -14.02 -7.76 2.50
CA ARG A 111 -14.57 -7.03 1.36
C ARG A 111 -15.52 -5.91 1.79
N LEU A 112 -16.37 -6.16 2.78
CA LEU A 112 -17.27 -5.16 3.33
C LEU A 112 -16.49 -4.01 3.98
N VAL A 113 -15.52 -4.33 4.84
CA VAL A 113 -14.66 -3.34 5.50
C VAL A 113 -13.90 -2.52 4.46
N ARG A 114 -13.29 -3.16 3.46
CA ARG A 114 -12.58 -2.45 2.37
C ARG A 114 -13.52 -1.51 1.60
N LYS A 115 -14.70 -2.00 1.21
CA LYS A 115 -15.69 -1.19 0.49
C LYS A 115 -16.13 0.02 1.33
N LEU A 116 -16.38 -0.19 2.62
CA LEU A 116 -16.72 0.89 3.54
C LEU A 116 -15.58 1.92 3.63
N LEU A 117 -14.33 1.48 3.84
CA LEU A 117 -13.19 2.38 3.96
C LEU A 117 -12.92 3.16 2.66
N LEU A 118 -12.79 2.46 1.53
CA LEU A 118 -12.41 3.09 0.26
C LEU A 118 -13.55 3.90 -0.38
N VAL A 119 -14.77 3.38 -0.38
CA VAL A 119 -15.90 4.00 -1.11
C VAL A 119 -16.68 4.98 -0.24
N SER A 120 -16.71 4.79 1.08
CA SER A 120 -17.50 5.64 1.99
C SER A 120 -16.64 6.60 2.80
N LEU A 121 -15.60 6.11 3.49
CA LEU A 121 -14.79 6.92 4.41
C LEU A 121 -13.83 7.84 3.65
N PHE A 122 -12.92 7.29 2.85
CA PHE A 122 -11.89 8.08 2.16
C PHE A 122 -12.45 8.94 1.01
N LYS A 123 -13.61 8.58 0.46
CA LYS A 123 -14.28 9.39 -0.56
C LYS A 123 -14.80 10.73 -0.02
N SER A 124 -15.06 10.84 1.29
CA SER A 124 -15.65 12.04 1.89
C SER A 124 -14.72 12.65 2.93
N GLY A 125 -14.13 13.80 2.59
CA GLY A 125 -13.24 14.54 3.51
C GLY A 125 -13.90 14.87 4.85
N TRP A 126 -15.20 15.19 4.88
CA TRP A 126 -15.92 15.43 6.14
C TRP A 126 -16.00 14.18 7.03
N ARG A 127 -16.33 13.00 6.47
CA ARG A 127 -16.37 11.74 7.23
C ARG A 127 -15.00 11.36 7.76
N LEU A 128 -13.97 11.49 6.91
CA LEU A 128 -12.59 11.21 7.30
C LEU A 128 -12.15 12.11 8.46
N ARG A 129 -12.41 13.42 8.37
CA ARG A 129 -12.10 14.37 9.45
C ARG A 129 -12.89 14.08 10.73
N PHE A 130 -14.15 13.66 10.62
CA PHE A 130 -14.95 13.25 11.78
C PHE A 130 -14.32 12.04 12.49
N VAL A 131 -14.01 10.98 11.73
CA VAL A 131 -13.35 9.78 12.28
C VAL A 131 -11.98 10.12 12.85
N ALA A 132 -11.19 10.97 12.17
CA ALA A 132 -9.90 11.43 12.67
C ALA A 132 -10.03 12.15 14.02
N ARG A 133 -11.04 13.01 14.22
CA ARG A 133 -11.27 13.66 15.52
C ARG A 133 -11.60 12.66 16.62
N VAL A 134 -12.42 11.65 16.33
CA VAL A 134 -12.72 10.55 17.28
C VAL A 134 -11.45 9.75 17.62
N LEU A 135 -10.63 9.43 16.62
CA LEU A 135 -9.36 8.74 16.84
C LEU A 135 -8.36 9.60 17.62
N ARG A 136 -8.38 10.92 17.42
CA ARG A 136 -7.57 11.85 18.20
C ARG A 136 -7.98 11.85 19.67
N THR A 137 -9.27 11.97 19.99
CA THR A 137 -9.73 11.95 21.39
C THR A 137 -9.42 10.61 22.03
N TYR A 138 -9.63 9.50 21.31
CA TYR A 138 -9.20 8.17 21.73
C TYR A 138 -7.70 8.12 22.10
N SER A 139 -6.84 8.66 21.23
CA SER A 139 -5.38 8.68 21.49
C SER A 139 -5.00 9.62 22.65
N ALA A 140 -5.66 10.77 22.78
CA ALA A 140 -5.39 11.77 23.81
C ALA A 140 -5.84 11.30 25.21
N LEU A 141 -6.90 10.50 25.28
CA LEU A 141 -7.39 9.88 26.51
C LEU A 141 -6.48 8.73 27.00
N GLY A 142 -5.39 8.41 26.28
CA GLY A 142 -4.47 7.35 26.68
C GLY A 142 -5.02 5.94 26.52
N LEU A 143 -6.22 5.77 25.95
CA LEU A 143 -6.82 4.47 25.63
C LEU A 143 -5.92 3.63 24.71
N LYS A 144 -5.10 4.31 23.89
CA LYS A 144 -4.01 3.68 23.13
C LYS A 144 -3.11 2.83 24.04
N LYS A 145 -2.60 3.42 25.12
CA LYS A 145 -1.75 2.71 26.10
C LYS A 145 -2.50 1.58 26.78
N PHE A 146 -3.78 1.77 27.12
CA PHE A 146 -4.60 0.73 27.73
C PHE A 146 -4.74 -0.50 26.83
N VAL A 147 -5.06 -0.32 25.55
CA VAL A 147 -5.17 -1.42 24.58
C VAL A 147 -3.82 -2.11 24.33
N GLU A 148 -2.73 -1.35 24.36
CA GLU A 148 -1.37 -1.90 24.20
C GLU A 148 -0.85 -2.66 25.43
N HIS A 149 -1.32 -2.33 26.64
CA HIS A 149 -0.87 -2.99 27.87
C HIS A 149 -1.84 -4.06 28.38
N SER A 150 -3.09 -4.06 27.92
CA SER A 150 -4.09 -5.05 28.30
C SER A 150 -3.87 -6.39 27.59
N ALA A 151 -3.38 -7.39 28.35
CA ALA A 151 -3.25 -8.76 27.88
C ALA A 151 -4.62 -9.36 27.44
N LEU A 152 -5.71 -8.92 28.08
CA LEU A 152 -7.06 -9.33 27.74
C LEU A 152 -7.45 -8.86 26.33
N VAL A 153 -7.20 -7.58 26.00
CA VAL A 153 -7.52 -7.03 24.67
C VAL A 153 -6.63 -7.65 23.59
N LYS A 154 -5.36 -7.92 23.89
CA LYS A 154 -4.46 -8.65 22.98
C LYS A 154 -4.94 -10.07 22.68
N GLY A 155 -5.47 -10.77 23.69
CA GLY A 155 -6.02 -12.13 23.52
C GLY A 155 -7.31 -12.15 22.72
N ILE A 156 -8.23 -11.21 22.96
CA ILE A 156 -9.54 -11.19 22.32
C ILE A 156 -9.46 -10.55 20.91
N PHE A 157 -8.65 -9.50 20.73
CA PHE A 157 -8.55 -8.74 19.48
C PHE A 157 -7.10 -8.49 19.04
N PRO A 158 -6.34 -9.54 18.68
CA PRO A 158 -4.92 -9.43 18.33
C PRO A 158 -4.66 -8.52 17.12
N MET A 159 -5.59 -8.48 16.15
CA MET A 159 -5.48 -7.62 14.97
C MET A 159 -5.63 -6.14 15.32
N LEU A 160 -6.47 -5.80 16.31
CA LEU A 160 -6.66 -4.42 16.75
C LEU A 160 -5.38 -3.87 17.37
N SER A 161 -4.70 -4.67 18.21
CA SER A 161 -3.43 -4.29 18.81
C SER A 161 -2.33 -4.03 17.76
N LYS A 162 -2.23 -4.89 16.73
CA LYS A 162 -1.29 -4.70 15.61
C LYS A 162 -1.59 -3.44 14.79
N ILE A 163 -2.85 -3.19 14.46
CA ILE A 163 -3.25 -1.99 13.72
C ILE A 163 -2.89 -0.75 14.53
N GLN A 164 -3.14 -0.77 15.83
CA GLN A 164 -2.91 0.38 16.70
C GLN A 164 -1.42 0.72 16.86
N SER A 165 -0.55 -0.29 16.95
CA SER A 165 0.90 -0.08 17.07
C SER A 165 1.49 0.57 15.81
N LEU A 166 0.89 0.33 14.64
CA LEU A 166 1.29 0.90 13.37
C LEU A 166 0.54 2.20 13.02
N SER A 167 -0.48 2.57 13.80
CA SER A 167 -1.31 3.74 13.52
C SER A 167 -0.56 5.04 13.87
N PRO A 168 -0.52 6.02 12.94
CA PRO A 168 0.07 7.32 13.22
C PRO A 168 -0.77 8.09 14.25
N THR A 169 -0.14 9.06 14.90
CA THR A 169 -0.85 9.99 15.79
C THR A 169 -1.59 11.01 14.94
N ILE A 170 -2.89 11.19 15.18
CA ILE A 170 -3.69 12.16 14.42
C ILE A 170 -3.27 13.59 14.78
N SER A 171 -3.07 14.43 13.76
CA SER A 171 -2.65 15.83 13.92
C SER A 171 -3.70 16.65 14.69
N LYS A 172 -3.24 17.71 15.38
CA LYS A 172 -4.13 18.61 16.13
C LYS A 172 -5.00 19.47 15.22
N ASP A 173 -4.49 19.81 14.05
CA ASP A 173 -5.21 20.56 13.03
C ASP A 173 -5.14 19.77 11.73
N PHE A 174 -6.18 19.88 10.90
CA PHE A 174 -6.18 19.27 9.58
C PHE A 174 -5.79 20.32 8.54
N PHE A 175 -4.90 19.96 7.63
CA PHE A 175 -4.29 20.89 6.69
C PHE A 175 -5.34 21.61 5.83
N SER A 176 -6.24 20.86 5.23
CA SER A 176 -7.34 21.31 4.37
C SER A 176 -8.41 22.16 5.07
N THR A 177 -8.39 22.24 6.40
CA THR A 177 -9.29 23.14 7.15
C THR A 177 -8.67 24.52 7.41
N LYS A 178 -7.34 24.62 7.32
CA LYS A 178 -6.58 25.84 7.63
C LYS A 178 -5.86 26.44 6.42
N ALA A 179 -5.57 25.65 5.39
CA ALA A 179 -4.86 26.12 4.20
C ALA A 179 -5.85 26.81 3.22
N PRO A 180 -5.66 28.09 2.89
CA PRO A 180 -6.30 28.73 1.75
C PRO A 180 -6.06 27.95 0.45
N GLY A 181 -7.01 28.01 -0.49
CA GLY A 181 -6.87 27.34 -1.79
C GLY A 181 -5.69 27.84 -2.62
N VAL A 182 -5.32 29.12 -2.50
CA VAL A 182 -4.13 29.70 -3.15
C VAL A 182 -3.34 30.49 -2.10
N LEU A 183 -2.03 30.28 -2.07
CA LEU A 183 -1.13 30.91 -1.11
C LEU A 183 -0.21 31.86 -1.83
N LYS A 184 0.00 33.04 -1.25
CA LYS A 184 0.94 34.00 -1.82
C LYS A 184 2.35 33.71 -1.29
N PRO A 185 3.38 33.73 -2.15
CA PRO A 185 4.76 33.57 -1.70
C PRO A 185 5.19 34.76 -0.83
N SER A 186 6.14 34.51 0.08
CA SER A 186 6.77 35.54 0.91
C SER A 186 7.66 36.49 0.07
N SER A 187 8.15 36.00 -1.07
CA SER A 187 9.00 36.71 -2.02
C SER A 187 8.29 36.91 -3.36
N LYS A 188 8.96 37.57 -4.34
CA LYS A 188 8.40 37.77 -5.68
C LYS A 188 8.04 36.40 -6.29
N PRO A 189 6.81 36.21 -6.81
CA PRO A 189 6.38 34.92 -7.36
C PRO A 189 7.26 34.53 -8.55
N ARG A 190 7.80 33.31 -8.49
CA ARG A 190 8.68 32.70 -9.49
C ARG A 190 8.05 31.49 -10.16
N TYR A 191 7.32 30.69 -9.40
CA TYR A 191 6.74 29.43 -9.85
C TYR A 191 5.30 29.33 -9.37
N ARG A 192 4.49 28.52 -10.05
CA ARG A 192 3.14 28.16 -9.62
C ARG A 192 3.04 26.66 -9.47
N VAL A 193 2.65 26.17 -8.30
CA VAL A 193 2.72 24.75 -7.94
C VAL A 193 1.38 24.29 -7.38
N ALA A 194 0.90 23.13 -7.85
CA ALA A 194 -0.23 22.45 -7.23
C ALA A 194 0.30 21.43 -6.22
N MET A 195 -0.15 21.52 -4.97
CA MET A 195 0.18 20.56 -3.91
C MET A 195 -1.00 19.64 -3.63
N LEU A 196 -0.77 18.33 -3.68
CA LEU A 196 -1.75 17.33 -3.29
C LEU A 196 -1.61 17.03 -1.79
N SER A 197 -2.57 17.48 -0.98
CA SER A 197 -2.58 17.25 0.48
C SER A 197 -2.89 15.81 0.89
N GLY A 198 -3.37 14.97 -0.04
CA GLY A 198 -3.81 13.60 0.25
C GLY A 198 -4.99 13.51 1.25
N CYS A 199 -5.47 12.28 1.48
CA CYS A 199 -6.52 12.01 2.47
C CYS A 199 -5.92 11.75 3.86
N VAL A 200 -4.89 10.90 3.94
CA VAL A 200 -4.27 10.52 5.22
C VAL A 200 -3.28 11.58 5.69
N MET A 201 -2.50 12.16 4.78
CA MET A 201 -1.55 13.24 5.07
C MET A 201 -2.27 14.44 5.72
N ASP A 202 -3.40 14.87 5.14
CA ASP A 202 -4.27 15.92 5.70
C ASP A 202 -4.64 15.77 7.19
N VAL A 203 -4.83 14.53 7.67
CA VAL A 203 -5.32 14.27 9.04
C VAL A 203 -4.25 13.74 10.00
N ALA A 204 -3.26 13.00 9.51
CA ALA A 204 -2.23 12.36 10.33
C ALA A 204 -0.87 13.06 10.25
N PHE A 205 -0.59 13.79 9.18
CA PHE A 205 0.69 14.43 8.89
C PHE A 205 0.51 15.87 8.39
N ALA A 206 -0.49 16.59 8.94
CA ALA A 206 -0.83 17.95 8.53
C ALA A 206 0.28 18.98 8.81
N ASP A 207 1.18 18.64 9.73
CA ASP A 207 2.43 19.33 10.02
C ASP A 207 3.39 19.25 8.83
N VAL A 208 3.59 18.06 8.27
CA VAL A 208 4.44 17.85 7.08
C VAL A 208 3.90 18.65 5.89
N ASP A 209 2.59 18.64 5.67
CA ASP A 209 1.99 19.42 4.59
C ASP A 209 2.21 20.93 4.78
N ARG A 210 2.11 21.42 6.02
CA ARG A 210 2.33 22.83 6.35
C ARG A 210 3.78 23.25 6.19
N ASP A 211 4.71 22.41 6.61
CA ASP A 211 6.14 22.67 6.46
C ASP A 211 6.54 22.65 4.98
N THR A 212 5.95 21.75 4.20
CA THR A 212 6.13 21.72 2.73
C THR A 212 5.63 23.01 2.09
N VAL A 213 4.42 23.44 2.42
CA VAL A 213 3.88 24.74 1.96
C VAL A 213 4.81 25.88 2.34
N ARG A 214 5.29 25.93 3.58
CA ARG A 214 6.17 27.00 4.05
C ARG A 214 7.45 27.05 3.22
N VAL A 215 8.09 25.91 2.98
CA VAL A 215 9.29 25.83 2.12
C VAL A 215 8.99 26.33 0.71
N LEU A 216 7.85 25.95 0.13
CA LEU A 216 7.44 26.41 -1.20
C LEU A 216 7.22 27.93 -1.24
N THR A 217 6.48 28.50 -0.28
CA THR A 217 6.18 29.93 -0.23
C THR A 217 7.43 30.79 -0.01
N GLU A 218 8.39 30.32 0.78
CA GLU A 218 9.69 31.00 0.97
C GLU A 218 10.53 31.01 -0.31
N ASN A 219 10.41 29.96 -1.14
CA ASN A 219 11.12 29.83 -2.42
C ASN A 219 10.41 30.50 -3.60
N GLY A 220 9.36 31.29 -3.35
CA GLY A 220 8.66 32.05 -4.39
C GLY A 220 7.65 31.24 -5.19
N CYS A 221 7.18 30.11 -4.65
CA CYS A 221 6.09 29.35 -5.24
C CYS A 221 4.74 29.89 -4.78
N GLU A 222 3.86 30.16 -5.76
CA GLU A 222 2.41 30.39 -5.59
C GLU A 222 1.62 29.08 -5.65
#